data_AF-A0A8H2X9Y4-F1
#
_entry.id   AF-A0A8H2X9Y4-F1
#
_cell.length_a   1.000
_cell.length_b   1.000
_cell.length_c   1.000
_cell.angle_alpha   90.00
_cell.angle_beta   90.00
_cell.angle_gamma   90.00
#
_symmetry.space_group_name_H-M   'P 1'
#
loop_
_entity.id
_entity.type
_entity.pdbx_description
1 polymer ?
#
loop_
_entity_poly.entity_id
_entity_poly.type
_entity_poly.pdbx_seq_one_letter_code
_entity_poly.pdbx_strand_id
1 'polypeptide(L)'
;MFEIQASGGIFSKSKSKAISDPDAEVSAWVRACNYHAARYSRAPLPDAVTNVEYGWNGVVEDDDDQDSASGHTRNVLIDDWVTPNLPVVEAQMDVEAQLEVWNRQVDICNAEFTEHGELRGKMMSLYRPGSVQAQKALSNWERKAQHLLTEIVKYETYAEILKNTELAPPVST
;
A
#
# COMPACT_ATOMS: atom_id res chain seq x y z
N MET A 1 58.11 1.77 55.62
CA MET A 1 56.80 1.18 56.01
C MET A 1 56.39 0.28 54.87
N PHE A 2 56.08 -0.97 55.20
CA PHE A 2 56.13 -2.14 54.32
C PHE A 2 55.08 -2.16 53.19
N GLU A 3 55.50 -2.79 52.10
CA GLU A 3 54.77 -3.21 50.90
C GLU A 3 53.78 -4.34 51.22
N ILE A 4 52.61 -4.36 50.57
CA ILE A 4 51.87 -5.61 50.29
C ILE A 4 51.38 -5.57 48.84
N GLN A 5 51.97 -6.46 48.05
CA GLN A 5 51.52 -6.91 46.74
C GLN A 5 50.37 -7.90 46.92
N ALA A 6 49.27 -7.75 46.18
CA ALA A 6 48.26 -8.78 46.01
C ALA A 6 48.29 -9.28 44.56
N SER A 7 48.81 -10.49 44.42
CA SER A 7 48.90 -11.30 43.22
C SER A 7 47.54 -11.85 42.78
N GLY A 8 47.27 -11.77 41.48
CA GLY A 8 46.68 -12.87 40.70
C GLY A 8 45.18 -13.10 40.82
N GLY A 9 44.43 -12.53 39.87
CA GLY A 9 43.06 -12.94 39.53
C GLY A 9 42.82 -12.84 38.03
N ILE A 10 43.27 -13.85 37.29
CA ILE A 10 43.00 -14.02 35.86
C ILE A 10 41.52 -14.38 35.72
N PHE A 11 40.70 -13.44 35.27
CA PHE A 11 39.40 -13.75 34.67
C PHE A 11 39.27 -13.01 33.33
N SER A 12 40.02 -13.50 32.34
CA SER A 12 39.65 -13.31 30.94
C SER A 12 38.47 -14.22 30.64
N LYS A 13 37.27 -13.65 30.51
CA LYS A 13 36.21 -14.02 29.54
C LYS A 13 34.93 -13.26 29.86
N SER A 14 34.73 -12.17 29.11
CA SER A 14 33.58 -12.08 28.21
C SER A 14 33.89 -10.96 27.25
N LYS A 15 34.11 -11.30 25.97
CA LYS A 15 33.88 -10.34 24.90
C LYS A 15 32.43 -9.92 25.05
N SER A 16 32.20 -8.71 25.55
CA SER A 16 30.95 -8.00 25.32
C SER A 16 30.85 -7.90 23.81
N LYS A 17 30.14 -8.85 23.19
CA LYS A 17 29.65 -8.69 21.83
C LYS A 17 28.80 -7.43 21.96
N ALA A 18 29.32 -6.31 21.45
CA ALA A 18 28.57 -5.06 21.41
C ALA A 18 27.20 -5.46 20.85
N ILE A 19 26.16 -5.38 21.69
CA ILE A 19 24.81 -5.65 21.26
C ILE A 19 24.60 -4.58 20.19
N SER A 20 24.57 -5.00 18.93
CA SER A 20 24.17 -4.14 17.82
C SER A 20 22.86 -3.51 18.24
N ASP A 21 22.75 -2.18 18.06
CA ASP A 21 21.51 -1.47 18.33
C ASP A 21 20.36 -2.21 17.60
N PRO A 22 19.46 -2.90 18.33
CA PRO A 22 18.48 -3.79 17.71
C PRO A 22 17.53 -2.99 16.80
N ASP A 23 17.28 -1.73 17.12
CA ASP A 23 16.42 -0.86 16.32
C ASP A 23 17.09 -0.49 14.99
N ALA A 24 18.40 -0.27 15.00
CA ALA A 24 19.18 -0.06 13.79
C ALA A 24 19.22 -1.32 12.91
N GLU A 25 19.34 -2.50 13.52
CA GLU A 25 19.33 -3.78 12.80
C GLU A 25 17.98 -4.07 12.15
N VAL A 26 16.89 -3.87 12.89
CA VAL A 26 15.51 -3.97 12.36
C VAL A 26 15.30 -2.98 11.21
N SER A 27 15.72 -1.73 11.38
CA SER A 27 15.58 -0.70 10.35
C SER A 27 16.36 -1.05 9.07
N ALA A 28 17.57 -1.58 9.20
CA ALA A 28 18.36 -2.03 8.06
C ALA A 28 17.68 -3.19 7.31
N TRP A 29 17.09 -4.14 8.04
CA TRP A 29 16.34 -5.25 7.46
C TRP A 29 15.09 -4.78 6.72
N VAL A 30 14.30 -3.89 7.33
CA VAL A 30 13.11 -3.30 6.69
C VAL A 30 13.51 -2.57 5.42
N ARG A 31 14.60 -1.79 5.47
CA ARG A 31 15.15 -1.07 4.32
C ARG A 31 15.51 -2.02 3.18
N ALA A 32 16.21 -3.12 3.48
CA ALA A 32 16.59 -4.12 2.49
C ALA A 32 15.36 -4.79 1.85
N CYS A 33 14.39 -5.21 2.66
CA CYS A 33 13.14 -5.81 2.16
C CYS A 33 12.40 -4.84 1.22
N ASN A 34 12.23 -3.58 1.63
CA ASN A 34 11.55 -2.58 0.83
C ASN A 34 12.31 -2.26 -0.46
N TYR A 35 13.64 -2.22 -0.41
CA TYR A 35 14.48 -2.04 -1.60
C TYR A 35 14.29 -3.20 -2.60
N HIS A 36 14.38 -4.45 -2.14
CA HIS A 36 14.17 -5.62 -3.02
C HIS A 36 12.74 -5.62 -3.60
N ALA A 37 11.74 -5.33 -2.79
CA ALA A 37 10.36 -5.23 -3.26
C ALA A 37 10.21 -4.12 -4.31
N ALA A 38 10.79 -2.94 -4.08
CA ALA A 38 10.76 -1.83 -5.02
C ALA A 38 11.48 -2.16 -6.34
N ARG A 39 12.57 -2.93 -6.29
CA ARG A 39 13.39 -3.21 -7.48
C ARG A 39 12.77 -4.24 -8.42
N TYR A 40 12.09 -5.24 -7.85
CA TYR A 40 11.67 -6.43 -8.58
C TYR A 40 10.15 -6.59 -8.68
N SER A 41 9.35 -5.84 -7.93
CA SER A 41 7.89 -5.87 -8.08
C SER A 41 7.44 -5.17 -9.36
N ARG A 42 6.24 -5.53 -9.83
CA ARG A 42 5.58 -4.87 -10.96
C ARG A 42 4.31 -4.16 -10.50
N ALA A 43 3.99 -3.06 -11.17
CA ALA A 43 2.71 -2.40 -11.00
C ALA A 43 1.54 -3.34 -11.35
N PRO A 44 0.38 -3.21 -10.69
CA PRO A 44 -0.84 -3.92 -11.08
C PRO A 44 -1.18 -3.67 -12.56
N LEU A 45 -1.80 -4.66 -13.20
CA LEU A 45 -2.27 -4.47 -14.57
C LEU A 45 -3.46 -3.50 -14.56
N PRO A 46 -3.44 -2.40 -15.34
CA PRO A 46 -4.61 -1.55 -15.51
C PRO A 46 -5.72 -2.36 -16.19
N ASP A 47 -6.98 -2.11 -15.80
CA ASP A 47 -8.20 -2.72 -16.39
C ASP A 47 -8.42 -4.22 -16.17
N ALA A 48 -8.26 -4.69 -14.93
CA ALA A 48 -9.09 -5.81 -14.50
C ALA A 48 -10.55 -5.32 -14.36
N VAL A 49 -11.23 -5.03 -15.48
CA VAL A 49 -12.67 -4.72 -15.48
C VAL A 49 -13.39 -5.98 -15.04
N THR A 50 -13.65 -6.07 -13.74
CA THR A 50 -14.52 -7.11 -13.21
C THR A 50 -15.94 -6.68 -13.49
N ASN A 51 -16.70 -7.46 -14.26
CA ASN A 51 -18.13 -7.27 -14.50
C ASN A 51 -18.96 -7.59 -13.22
N VAL A 52 -18.50 -7.08 -12.08
CA VAL A 52 -18.93 -7.44 -10.73
C VAL A 52 -19.55 -6.20 -10.09
N GLU A 53 -20.72 -6.37 -9.48
CA GLU A 53 -21.39 -5.30 -8.75
C GLU A 53 -20.88 -5.24 -7.31
N TYR A 54 -20.17 -4.17 -6.97
CA TYR A 54 -19.73 -3.92 -5.59
C TYR A 54 -20.63 -2.96 -4.81
N GLY A 55 -21.65 -2.41 -5.47
CA GLY A 55 -22.68 -1.59 -4.87
C GLY A 55 -22.59 -0.11 -5.21
N TRP A 56 -21.71 0.30 -6.12
CA TRP A 56 -21.57 1.70 -6.57
C TRP A 56 -21.53 1.87 -8.09
N ASN A 57 -21.73 0.82 -8.91
CA ASN A 57 -21.64 0.98 -10.36
C ASN A 57 -22.78 1.87 -10.91
N GLY A 58 -23.96 1.81 -10.31
CA GLY A 58 -25.08 2.68 -10.67
C GLY A 58 -24.87 4.18 -10.38
N VAL A 59 -23.78 4.57 -9.70
CA VAL A 59 -23.39 5.98 -9.51
C VAL A 59 -22.83 6.61 -10.78
N VAL A 60 -22.29 5.79 -11.69
CA VAL A 60 -21.57 6.25 -12.89
C VAL A 60 -22.52 6.52 -14.06
N GLU A 61 -23.76 6.03 -14.02
CA GLU A 61 -24.72 6.06 -15.14
C GLU A 61 -25.72 7.25 -15.11
N ASP A 62 -25.46 8.29 -14.31
CA ASP A 62 -26.46 9.31 -13.91
C ASP A 62 -26.45 10.61 -14.75
N ASP A 63 -26.14 10.55 -16.06
CA ASP A 63 -26.07 11.77 -16.91
C ASP A 63 -27.30 12.05 -17.80
N ASP A 64 -28.29 11.15 -18.01
CA ASP A 64 -29.34 11.44 -19.02
C ASP A 64 -30.82 11.08 -18.76
N ASP A 65 -31.24 10.35 -17.72
CA ASP A 65 -32.67 9.97 -17.60
C ASP A 65 -33.35 10.41 -16.29
N GLN A 66 -33.81 11.65 -16.31
CA GLN A 66 -34.70 12.24 -15.32
C GLN A 66 -36.14 11.67 -15.40
N ASP A 67 -36.34 10.35 -15.35
CA ASP A 67 -37.64 9.76 -14.98
C ASP A 67 -37.55 8.26 -14.63
N SER A 68 -36.79 7.88 -13.60
CA SER A 68 -36.87 6.52 -13.03
C SER A 68 -36.53 6.46 -11.54
N ALA A 69 -37.14 7.36 -10.78
CA ALA A 69 -37.30 7.18 -9.34
C ALA A 69 -38.23 5.98 -9.07
N SER A 70 -37.74 4.73 -9.19
CA SER A 70 -38.23 3.53 -8.46
C SER A 70 -37.96 2.23 -9.24
N GLY A 71 -36.90 1.50 -8.90
CA GLY A 71 -36.92 0.04 -9.12
C GLY A 71 -35.59 -0.70 -9.13
N HIS A 72 -34.58 -0.18 -9.82
CA HIS A 72 -33.46 -1.01 -10.27
C HIS A 72 -32.49 -1.46 -9.16
N THR A 73 -32.30 -0.68 -8.09
CA THR A 73 -31.27 -0.97 -7.07
C THR A 73 -31.72 -1.91 -5.95
N ARG A 74 -33.01 -2.26 -5.85
CA ARG A 74 -33.54 -2.97 -4.67
C ARG A 74 -33.18 -4.45 -4.61
N ASN A 75 -32.79 -5.06 -5.73
CA ASN A 75 -32.59 -6.51 -5.86
C ASN A 75 -31.23 -6.88 -6.49
N VAL A 76 -30.29 -5.94 -6.62
CA VAL A 76 -28.99 -6.24 -7.24
C VAL A 76 -28.16 -7.07 -6.27
N LEU A 77 -27.59 -8.17 -6.77
CA LEU A 77 -26.65 -8.99 -6.01
C LEU A 77 -25.33 -8.23 -5.92
N ILE A 78 -25.01 -7.74 -4.73
CA ILE A 78 -23.73 -7.08 -4.44
C ILE A 78 -22.72 -8.14 -4.02
N ASP A 79 -21.62 -8.26 -4.74
CA ASP A 79 -20.48 -9.11 -4.41
C ASP A 79 -19.54 -8.44 -3.40
N ASP A 80 -18.67 -9.20 -2.75
CA ASP A 80 -17.66 -8.63 -1.85
C ASP A 80 -16.48 -8.09 -2.64
N TRP A 81 -16.05 -6.88 -2.33
CA TRP A 81 -14.88 -6.27 -2.97
C TRP A 81 -13.62 -7.09 -2.68
N VAL A 82 -12.88 -7.41 -3.74
CA VAL A 82 -11.65 -8.21 -3.69
C VAL A 82 -10.47 -7.41 -4.23
N THR A 83 -9.29 -7.68 -3.69
CA THR A 83 -8.04 -7.04 -4.11
C THR A 83 -7.67 -7.46 -5.54
N PRO A 84 -7.24 -6.52 -6.40
CA PRO A 84 -6.76 -6.85 -7.74
C PRO A 84 -5.58 -7.85 -7.72
N ASN A 85 -5.52 -8.72 -8.74
CA ASN A 85 -4.42 -9.66 -8.89
C ASN A 85 -3.12 -8.95 -9.27
N LEU A 86 -2.06 -9.24 -8.52
CA LEU A 86 -0.71 -8.74 -8.80
C LEU A 86 -0.01 -9.61 -9.85
N PRO A 87 0.86 -9.03 -10.70
CA PRO A 87 1.74 -9.82 -11.55
C PRO A 87 2.71 -10.65 -10.69
N VAL A 88 2.91 -11.92 -11.07
CA VAL A 88 3.80 -12.86 -10.35
C VAL A 88 5.23 -12.87 -10.92
N VAL A 89 5.46 -12.19 -12.05
CA VAL A 89 6.76 -12.15 -12.72
C VAL A 89 7.55 -10.92 -12.27
N GLU A 90 8.84 -11.08 -12.02
CA GLU A 90 9.73 -10.00 -11.62
C GLU A 90 9.90 -8.93 -12.72
N ALA A 91 10.14 -7.69 -12.30
CA ALA A 91 10.51 -6.60 -13.19
C ALA A 91 11.95 -6.77 -13.71
N GLN A 92 12.16 -6.48 -15.00
CA GLN A 92 13.47 -6.56 -15.66
C GLN A 92 14.00 -5.19 -16.13
N MET A 93 13.46 -4.10 -15.60
CA MET A 93 13.82 -2.74 -16.00
C MET A 93 14.98 -2.17 -15.17
N ASP A 94 15.57 -1.06 -15.64
CA ASP A 94 16.56 -0.31 -14.86
C ASP A 94 15.89 0.43 -13.68
N VAL A 95 16.71 1.05 -12.82
CA VAL A 95 16.27 1.63 -11.55
C VAL A 95 15.49 2.92 -11.79
N GLU A 96 15.94 3.72 -12.75
CA GLU A 96 15.32 4.97 -13.16
C GLU A 96 13.92 4.73 -13.73
N ALA A 97 13.77 3.78 -14.66
CA ALA A 97 12.46 3.42 -15.19
C ALA A 97 11.57 2.77 -14.12
N GLN A 98 12.14 1.97 -13.21
CA GLN A 98 11.39 1.39 -12.09
C GLN A 98 10.85 2.49 -11.16
N LEU A 99 11.66 3.52 -10.88
CA LEU A 99 11.24 4.68 -10.08
C LEU A 99 10.12 5.46 -10.78
N GLU A 100 10.23 5.69 -12.09
CA GLU A 100 9.15 6.32 -12.87
C GLU A 100 7.85 5.52 -12.81
N VAL A 101 7.93 4.18 -12.85
CA VAL A 101 6.76 3.30 -12.68
C VAL A 101 6.11 3.54 -11.31
N TRP A 102 6.89 3.59 -10.23
CA TRP A 102 6.32 3.80 -8.89
C TRP A 102 5.73 5.19 -8.70
N ASN A 103 6.39 6.24 -9.20
CA ASN A 103 5.82 7.60 -9.16
C ASN A 103 4.49 7.66 -9.91
N ARG A 104 4.44 7.08 -11.12
CA ARG A 104 3.18 7.00 -11.88
C ARG A 104 2.11 6.20 -11.16
N GLN A 105 2.48 5.11 -10.50
CA GLN A 105 1.52 4.29 -9.75
C GLN A 105 0.97 5.04 -8.54
N VAL A 106 1.78 5.84 -7.84
CA VAL A 106 1.32 6.74 -6.78
C VAL A 106 0.31 7.74 -7.33
N ASP A 107 0.59 8.36 -8.49
CA ASP A 107 -0.34 9.31 -9.13
C ASP A 107 -1.68 8.64 -9.48
N ILE A 108 -1.63 7.44 -10.07
CA ILE A 108 -2.83 6.64 -10.41
C ILE A 108 -3.63 6.33 -9.14
N CYS A 109 -3.00 5.78 -8.10
CA CYS A 109 -3.71 5.42 -6.87
C CYS A 109 -4.30 6.64 -6.15
N ASN A 110 -3.62 7.80 -6.17
CA ASN A 110 -4.15 9.04 -5.60
C ASN A 110 -5.35 9.59 -6.38
N ALA A 111 -5.31 9.52 -7.72
CA ALA A 111 -6.43 9.89 -8.56
C ALA A 111 -7.63 8.97 -8.30
N GLU A 112 -7.43 7.66 -8.31
CA GLU A 112 -8.47 6.68 -8.00
C GLU A 112 -9.03 6.84 -6.59
N PHE A 113 -8.19 7.13 -5.59
CA PHE A 113 -8.65 7.37 -4.21
C PHE A 113 -9.51 8.61 -4.10
N THR A 114 -9.16 9.67 -4.83
CA THR A 114 -9.93 10.91 -4.89
C THR A 114 -11.30 10.66 -5.51
N GLU A 115 -11.33 10.03 -6.69
CA GLU A 115 -12.57 9.68 -7.40
C GLU A 115 -13.44 8.75 -6.55
N HIS A 116 -12.85 7.70 -5.95
CA HIS A 116 -13.55 6.77 -5.07
C HIS A 116 -14.14 7.49 -3.85
N GLY A 117 -13.46 8.52 -3.34
CA GLY A 117 -13.93 9.43 -2.30
C GLY A 117 -15.26 10.09 -2.64
N GLU A 118 -15.40 10.59 -3.86
CA GLU A 118 -16.58 11.31 -4.35
C GLU A 118 -17.80 10.39 -4.52
N LEU A 119 -17.57 9.10 -4.77
CA LEU A 119 -18.65 8.12 -4.96
C LEU A 119 -19.46 7.87 -3.69
N ARG A 120 -18.89 8.06 -2.50
CA ARG A 120 -19.53 7.63 -1.23
C ARG A 120 -20.93 8.20 -1.06
N GLY A 121 -21.10 9.50 -1.27
CA GLY A 121 -22.39 10.18 -1.08
C GLY A 121 -23.45 9.68 -2.06
N LYS A 122 -23.08 9.64 -3.35
CA LYS A 122 -23.96 9.19 -4.43
C LYS A 122 -24.34 7.71 -4.25
N MET A 123 -23.37 6.85 -3.96
CA MET A 123 -23.58 5.43 -3.67
C MET A 123 -24.60 5.22 -2.54
N MET A 124 -24.46 5.96 -1.43
CA MET A 124 -25.39 5.81 -0.31
C MET A 124 -26.81 6.26 -0.63
N SER A 125 -27.01 7.16 -1.60
CA SER A 125 -28.35 7.57 -2.05
C SER A 125 -29.09 6.51 -2.88
N LEU A 126 -28.37 5.52 -3.43
CA LEU A 126 -28.97 4.42 -4.19
C LEU A 126 -29.77 3.44 -3.33
N TYR A 127 -29.52 3.42 -2.02
CA TYR A 127 -30.06 2.45 -1.08
C TYR A 127 -30.96 3.08 -0.03
N ARG A 128 -31.88 2.26 0.52
CA ARG A 128 -32.61 2.66 1.72
C ARG A 128 -31.65 2.74 2.91
N PRO A 129 -31.68 3.82 3.70
CA PRO A 129 -30.86 3.95 4.91
C PRO A 129 -31.05 2.73 5.83
N GLY A 130 -29.94 2.11 6.26
CA GLY A 130 -29.95 0.95 7.14
C GLY A 130 -30.29 -0.40 6.47
N SER A 131 -30.46 -0.45 5.15
CA SER A 131 -30.64 -1.72 4.44
C SER A 131 -29.34 -2.54 4.41
N VAL A 132 -29.48 -3.87 4.30
CA VAL A 132 -28.33 -4.79 4.17
C VAL A 132 -27.48 -4.44 2.95
N GLN A 133 -28.11 -4.04 1.84
CA GLN A 133 -27.43 -3.61 0.62
C GLN A 133 -26.61 -2.34 0.86
N ALA A 134 -27.17 -1.35 1.58
CA ALA A 134 -26.44 -0.13 1.96
C ALA A 134 -25.22 -0.46 2.82
N GLN A 135 -25.37 -1.35 3.79
CA GLN A 135 -24.25 -1.78 4.65
C GLN A 135 -23.18 -2.51 3.84
N LYS A 136 -23.56 -3.40 2.94
CA LYS A 136 -22.61 -4.15 2.09
C LYS A 136 -21.86 -3.22 1.13
N ALA A 137 -22.56 -2.33 0.45
CA ALA A 137 -21.96 -1.32 -0.43
C ALA A 137 -20.96 -0.44 0.34
N LEU A 138 -21.34 0.03 1.55
CA LEU A 138 -20.44 0.81 2.40
C LEU A 138 -19.20 0.01 2.81
N SER A 139 -19.35 -1.24 3.25
CA SER A 139 -18.20 -2.08 3.62
C SER A 139 -17.26 -2.34 2.44
N ASN A 140 -17.80 -2.55 1.23
CA ASN A 140 -16.99 -2.69 0.03
C ASN A 140 -16.26 -1.38 -0.30
N TRP A 141 -16.94 -0.25 -0.15
CA TRP A 141 -16.37 1.06 -0.40
C TRP A 141 -15.19 1.32 0.54
N GLU A 142 -15.34 0.97 1.81
CA GLU A 142 -14.29 1.06 2.83
C GLU A 142 -13.10 0.14 2.50
N ARG A 143 -13.35 -1.09 2.06
CA ARG A 143 -12.28 -2.03 1.67
C ARG A 143 -11.46 -1.50 0.49
N LYS A 144 -12.11 -0.99 -0.56
CA LYS A 144 -11.39 -0.38 -1.70
C LYS A 144 -10.60 0.85 -1.25
N ALA A 145 -11.17 1.71 -0.41
CA ALA A 145 -10.48 2.89 0.11
C ALA A 145 -9.24 2.51 0.95
N GLN A 146 -9.35 1.50 1.83
CA GLN A 146 -8.23 0.98 2.61
C GLN A 146 -7.14 0.37 1.74
N HIS A 147 -7.53 -0.37 0.70
CA HIS A 147 -6.59 -0.93 -0.26
C HIS A 147 -5.81 0.17 -0.98
N LEU A 148 -6.51 1.19 -1.52
CA LEU A 148 -5.88 2.31 -2.21
C LEU A 148 -4.89 3.05 -1.29
N LEU A 149 -5.27 3.33 -0.04
CA LEU A 149 -4.37 3.96 0.93
C LEU A 149 -3.12 3.10 1.21
N THR A 150 -3.30 1.79 1.35
CA THR A 150 -2.19 0.86 1.57
C THR A 150 -1.24 0.85 0.39
N GLU A 151 -1.78 0.84 -0.83
CA GLU A 151 -0.99 0.86 -2.07
C GLU A 151 -0.26 2.19 -2.26
N ILE A 152 -0.89 3.34 -1.94
CA ILE A 152 -0.22 4.65 -1.96
C ILE A 152 1.02 4.62 -1.05
N VAL A 153 0.86 4.27 0.22
CA VAL A 153 1.96 4.23 1.20
C VAL A 153 3.07 3.27 0.74
N LYS A 154 2.69 2.11 0.22
CA LYS A 154 3.63 1.10 -0.31
C LYS A 154 4.44 1.65 -1.48
N TYR A 155 3.79 2.26 -2.48
CA TYR A 155 4.48 2.75 -3.67
C TYR A 155 5.28 4.02 -3.41
N GLU A 156 4.85 4.89 -2.50
CA GLU A 156 5.66 6.00 -1.99
C GLU A 156 6.94 5.48 -1.32
N THR A 157 6.80 4.44 -0.47
CA THR A 157 7.95 3.79 0.18
C THR A 157 8.92 3.19 -0.86
N TYR A 158 8.38 2.59 -1.93
CA TYR A 158 9.20 2.04 -3.01
C TYR A 158 9.91 3.12 -3.84
N ALA A 159 9.22 4.22 -4.16
CA ALA A 159 9.84 5.35 -4.86
C ALA A 159 10.94 6.00 -4.01
N GLU A 160 10.66 6.22 -2.72
CA GLU A 160 11.62 6.80 -1.79
C GLU A 160 12.87 5.94 -1.63
N ILE A 161 12.72 4.63 -1.47
CA ILE A 161 13.87 3.75 -1.23
C ILE A 161 14.81 3.66 -2.44
N LEU A 162 14.28 3.63 -3.66
CA LEU A 162 15.09 3.63 -4.88
C LEU A 162 15.83 4.97 -5.03
N LYS A 163 15.12 6.08 -4.82
CA LYS A 163 15.68 7.44 -4.88
C LYS A 163 16.82 7.63 -3.87
N ASN A 164 16.63 7.20 -2.63
CA ASN A 164 17.59 7.41 -1.54
C ASN A 164 18.79 6.45 -1.56
N THR A 165 18.71 5.33 -2.30
CA THR A 165 19.75 4.29 -2.28
C THR A 165 20.65 4.34 -3.51
N GLU A 166 20.10 4.51 -4.70
CA GLU A 166 20.88 4.42 -5.96
C GLU A 166 21.02 5.75 -6.70
N LEU A 167 20.12 6.71 -6.45
CA LEU A 167 20.13 8.02 -7.10
C LEU A 167 20.63 9.14 -6.18
N ALA A 168 21.01 8.82 -4.94
CA ALA A 168 21.69 9.77 -4.07
C ALA A 168 23.11 10.07 -4.63
N PRO A 169 23.54 11.34 -4.71
CA PRO A 169 24.88 11.65 -5.18
C PRO A 169 25.92 10.94 -4.32
N PRO A 170 27.02 10.42 -4.91
CA PRO A 170 28.06 9.77 -4.13
C PRO A 170 28.57 10.79 -3.10
N VAL A 171 28.50 10.40 -1.83
CA VAL A 171 28.97 11.22 -0.72
C VAL A 171 30.46 11.46 -0.96
N SER A 172 30.83 12.70 -1.31
CA SER A 172 32.23 13.09 -1.47
C SER A 172 32.95 12.78 -0.16
N THR A 173 33.77 11.73 -0.17
CA THR A 173 34.65 11.34 0.94
C THR A 173 36.03 11.91 0.69
#